data_AF-A0A2H0TZF6-F1
#
_entry.id   AF-A0A2H0TZF6-F1
#
_cell.length_a   1.000
_cell.length_b   1.000
_cell.length_c   1.000
_cell.angle_alpha   90.00
_cell.angle_beta   90.00
_cell.angle_gamma   90.00
#
_symmetry.space_group_name_H-M   'P 1'
#
loop_
_entity.id
_entity.type
_entity.pdbx_description
1 polymer ?
#
loop_
_entity_poly.entity_id
_entity_poly.type
_entity_poly.pdbx_seq_one_letter_code
_entity_poly.pdbx_strand_id
1 'polypeptide(L)'
;MSLSEEEEEKRLYSFNKNTQRKKRVISFNLEKEKKYLETDFRYFKNKLKEANKINNKQDIGKNIQSLLELIAKKFVLALKEKEEIYNELPDIIVEEETQNYVNNCYKILAIRDTLLKK
;
A
#
# COMPACT_ATOMS: atom_id res chain seq x y z
N MET A 1 -9.01 9.28 -46.07
CA MET A 1 -10.45 9.39 -45.74
C MET A 1 -10.55 9.54 -44.23
N SER A 2 -11.11 10.65 -43.77
CA SER A 2 -11.40 10.90 -42.35
C SER A 2 -12.72 10.23 -41.99
N LEU A 3 -12.86 9.76 -40.75
CA LEU A 3 -14.12 9.20 -40.23
C LEU A 3 -15.19 10.31 -40.19
N SER A 4 -16.47 9.93 -40.27
CA SER A 4 -17.55 10.89 -40.02
C SER A 4 -17.58 11.28 -38.53
N GLU A 5 -18.06 12.48 -38.21
CA GLU A 5 -18.21 12.95 -36.81
C GLU A 5 -18.96 11.95 -35.93
N GLU A 6 -19.99 11.29 -36.48
CA GLU A 6 -20.78 10.26 -35.78
C GLU A 6 -19.98 8.99 -35.44
N GLU A 7 -19.01 8.61 -36.26
CA GLU A 7 -18.14 7.46 -36.01
C GLU A 7 -17.04 7.80 -34.99
N GLU A 8 -16.55 9.04 -35.00
CA GLU A 8 -15.58 9.55 -34.04
C GLU A 8 -16.18 9.65 -32.62
N GLU A 9 -17.42 10.14 -32.50
CA GLU A 9 -18.16 10.18 -31.23
C GLU A 9 -18.40 8.78 -30.65
N LYS A 10 -18.79 7.79 -31.48
CA LYS A 10 -18.95 6.39 -31.05
C LYS A 10 -17.62 5.78 -30.57
N ARG A 11 -16.50 6.11 -31.23
CA ARG A 11 -15.16 5.72 -30.79
C ARG A 11 -14.78 6.36 -29.45
N LEU A 12 -14.98 7.66 -29.29
CA LEU A 12 -14.72 8.38 -28.04
C LEU A 12 -15.56 7.85 -26.89
N TYR A 13 -16.84 7.58 -27.11
CA TYR A 13 -17.74 7.01 -26.11
C TYR A 13 -17.29 5.61 -25.65
N SER A 14 -16.97 4.72 -26.60
CA SER A 14 -16.49 3.38 -26.29
C SER A 14 -15.11 3.40 -25.59
N PHE A 15 -14.21 4.30 -26.00
CA PHE A 15 -12.94 4.54 -25.33
C PHE A 15 -13.14 5.00 -23.88
N ASN A 16 -13.99 6.01 -23.65
CA ASN A 16 -14.29 6.51 -22.31
C ASN A 16 -14.92 5.42 -21.41
N LYS A 17 -15.87 4.63 -21.94
CA LYS A 17 -16.48 3.50 -21.21
C LYS A 17 -15.46 2.42 -20.84
N ASN A 18 -14.57 2.07 -21.76
CA ASN A 18 -13.51 1.09 -21.50
C ASN A 18 -12.51 1.61 -20.47
N THR A 19 -12.15 2.89 -20.54
CA THR A 19 -11.22 3.53 -19.60
C THR A 19 -11.82 3.60 -18.19
N GLN A 20 -13.09 3.97 -18.07
CA GLN A 20 -13.81 3.95 -16.79
C GLN A 20 -13.93 2.54 -16.21
N ARG A 21 -14.18 1.53 -17.05
CA ARG A 21 -14.23 0.12 -16.59
C ARG A 21 -12.87 -0.35 -16.09
N LYS A 22 -11.78 0.01 -16.77
CA LYS A 22 -10.41 -0.29 -16.31
C LYS A 22 -10.14 0.36 -14.95
N LYS A 23 -10.42 1.66 -14.80
CA LYS A 23 -10.26 2.37 -13.51
C LYS A 23 -11.01 1.68 -12.37
N ARG A 24 -12.27 1.24 -12.58
CA ARG A 24 -13.04 0.51 -11.55
C ARG A 24 -12.45 -0.85 -11.16
N VAL A 25 -11.82 -1.56 -12.10
CA VAL A 25 -11.19 -2.85 -11.80
C VAL A 25 -9.92 -2.65 -10.98
N ILE A 26 -9.12 -1.63 -11.30
CA ILE A 26 -7.90 -1.31 -10.54
C ILE A 26 -8.27 -0.87 -9.12
N SER A 27 -9.24 0.03 -8.96
CA SER A 27 -9.69 0.50 -7.64
C SER A 27 -10.19 -0.64 -6.75
N PHE A 28 -10.96 -1.58 -7.32
CA PHE A 28 -11.43 -2.76 -6.58
C PHE A 28 -10.30 -3.70 -6.15
N ASN A 29 -9.26 -3.83 -6.97
CA ASN A 29 -8.07 -4.62 -6.63
C ASN A 29 -7.28 -3.95 -5.50
N LEU A 30 -7.09 -2.64 -5.54
CA LEU A 30 -6.42 -1.88 -4.47
C LEU A 30 -7.16 -2.01 -3.13
N GLU A 31 -8.49 -1.92 -3.14
CA GLU A 31 -9.31 -2.07 -1.93
C GLU A 31 -9.20 -3.47 -1.31
N LYS A 32 -9.20 -4.51 -2.14
CA LYS A 32 -8.93 -5.88 -1.68
C LYS A 32 -7.54 -6.00 -1.06
N GLU A 33 -6.51 -5.51 -1.75
CA GLU A 33 -5.13 -5.57 -1.30
C GLU A 33 -4.96 -4.88 0.06
N LYS A 34 -5.59 -3.72 0.25
CA LYS A 34 -5.65 -2.99 1.53
C LYS A 34 -6.21 -3.84 2.67
N LYS A 35 -7.33 -4.53 2.43
CA LYS A 35 -7.99 -5.38 3.42
C LYS A 35 -7.12 -6.58 3.82
N TYR A 36 -6.44 -7.22 2.86
CA TYR A 36 -5.51 -8.30 3.16
C TYR A 36 -4.32 -7.78 3.98
N LEU A 37 -3.78 -6.63 3.61
CA LEU A 37 -2.69 -5.98 4.33
C LEU A 37 -3.04 -5.65 5.79
N GLU A 38 -4.24 -5.14 6.05
CA GLU A 38 -4.70 -4.88 7.42
C GLU A 38 -4.84 -6.16 8.25
N THR A 39 -5.27 -7.24 7.61
CA THR A 39 -5.39 -8.56 8.22
C THR A 39 -4.01 -9.09 8.61
N ASP A 40 -3.04 -9.01 7.69
CA ASP A 40 -1.66 -9.43 7.93
C ASP A 40 -0.99 -8.60 9.03
N PHE A 41 -1.18 -7.28 9.02
CA PHE A 41 -0.70 -6.40 10.10
C PHE A 41 -1.23 -6.83 11.46
N ARG A 42 -2.53 -7.15 11.55
CA ARG A 42 -3.15 -7.60 12.79
C ARG A 42 -2.58 -8.94 13.24
N TYR A 43 -2.37 -9.86 12.30
CA TYR A 43 -1.76 -11.17 12.55
C TYR A 43 -0.35 -11.03 13.15
N PHE A 44 0.56 -10.32 12.48
CA PHE A 44 1.95 -10.18 12.96
C PHE A 44 2.05 -9.35 14.24
N LYS A 45 1.15 -8.37 14.45
CA LYS A 45 1.05 -7.65 15.72
C LYS A 45 0.68 -8.58 16.88
N ASN A 46 -0.24 -9.51 16.66
CA ASN A 46 -0.60 -10.51 17.69
C ASN A 46 0.54 -11.50 17.93
N LYS A 47 1.21 -11.98 16.87
CA LYS A 47 2.39 -12.84 17.00
C LYS A 47 3.54 -12.17 17.74
N LEU A 48 3.78 -10.88 17.50
CA LEU A 48 4.76 -10.10 18.24
C LEU A 48 4.42 -10.02 19.74
N LYS A 49 3.13 -9.80 20.07
CA LYS A 49 2.67 -9.80 21.48
C LYS A 49 2.86 -11.16 22.13
N GLU A 50 2.55 -12.25 21.43
CA GLU A 50 2.77 -13.63 21.90
C GLU A 50 4.26 -13.88 22.16
N ALA A 51 5.12 -13.58 21.19
CA ALA A 51 6.57 -13.74 21.29
C ALA A 51 7.17 -12.93 22.45
N ASN A 52 6.67 -11.72 22.67
CA ASN A 52 7.08 -10.88 23.80
C ASN A 52 6.65 -11.43 25.16
N LYS A 53 5.47 -12.07 25.28
CA LYS A 53 5.05 -12.69 26.55
C LYS A 53 5.96 -13.84 26.98
N ILE A 54 6.50 -14.58 26.01
CA ILE A 54 7.40 -15.71 26.26
C ILE A 54 8.88 -15.34 26.13
N ASN A 55 9.22 -14.05 26.00
CA ASN A 55 10.57 -13.52 25.79
C ASN A 55 11.36 -14.20 24.65
N ASN A 56 10.68 -14.66 23.60
CA ASN A 56 11.34 -15.28 22.45
C ASN A 56 11.92 -14.20 21.52
N LYS A 57 13.20 -13.86 21.73
CA LYS A 57 13.92 -12.82 20.96
C LYS A 57 13.97 -13.11 19.46
N GLN A 58 14.06 -14.38 19.05
CA GLN A 58 14.10 -14.75 17.64
C GLN A 58 12.76 -14.43 16.94
N ASP A 59 11.65 -14.82 17.56
CA ASP A 59 10.32 -14.56 16.99
C ASP A 59 9.94 -13.09 17.07
N ILE A 60 10.40 -12.35 18.09
CA ILE A 60 10.28 -10.89 18.11
C ILE A 60 10.96 -10.29 16.88
N GLY A 61 12.20 -10.68 16.58
CA GLY A 61 12.93 -10.21 15.40
C GLY A 61 12.21 -10.51 14.08
N LYS A 62 11.77 -11.75 13.89
CA LYS A 62 11.02 -12.18 12.70
C LYS A 62 9.72 -11.39 12.52
N ASN A 63 8.91 -11.28 13.56
CA ASN A 63 7.63 -10.58 13.48
C ASN A 63 7.82 -9.07 13.22
N ILE A 64 8.86 -8.45 13.79
CA ILE A 64 9.23 -7.07 13.47
C ILE A 64 9.60 -6.93 11.99
N GLN A 65 10.42 -7.84 11.46
CA GLN A 65 10.80 -7.82 10.05
C GLN A 65 9.57 -7.93 9.15
N SER A 66 8.66 -8.86 9.42
CA SER A 66 7.41 -8.98 8.66
C SER A 66 6.55 -7.72 8.75
N LEU A 67 6.49 -7.05 9.90
CA LEU A 67 5.78 -5.77 10.02
C LEU A 67 6.44 -4.66 9.18
N LEU A 68 7.78 -4.61 9.11
CA LEU A 68 8.49 -3.65 8.25
C LEU A 68 8.22 -3.90 6.76
N GLU A 69 8.22 -5.16 6.33
CA GLU A 69 7.85 -5.55 4.96
C GLU A 69 6.42 -5.13 4.62
N LEU A 70 5.48 -5.30 5.56
CA LEU A 70 4.11 -4.83 5.37
C LEU A 70 4.00 -3.30 5.33
N ILE A 71 4.83 -2.56 6.07
CA ILE A 71 4.91 -1.09 5.96
C ILE A 71 5.36 -0.70 4.54
N ALA A 72 6.37 -1.38 3.99
CA ALA A 72 6.83 -1.12 2.62
C ALA A 72 5.71 -1.37 1.59
N LYS A 73 4.95 -2.46 1.75
CA LYS A 73 3.77 -2.73 0.91
C LYS A 73 2.69 -1.66 1.05
N LYS A 74 2.45 -1.12 2.25
CA LYS A 74 1.52 0.02 2.46
C LYS A 74 1.97 1.27 1.71
N PHE A 75 3.25 1.57 1.76
CA PHE A 75 3.81 2.72 1.05
C PHE A 75 3.61 2.59 -0.46
N VAL A 76 3.95 1.43 -1.05
CA VAL A 76 3.72 1.16 -2.47
C VAL A 76 2.23 1.26 -2.82
N LEU A 77 1.35 0.75 -1.98
CA LEU A 77 -0.09 0.83 -2.19
C LEU A 77 -0.60 2.28 -2.14
N ALA A 78 -0.12 3.08 -1.18
CA ALA A 78 -0.47 4.49 -1.07
C ALA A 78 -0.06 5.28 -2.33
N LEU A 79 1.15 5.04 -2.85
CA LEU A 79 1.59 5.67 -4.09
C LEU A 79 0.69 5.28 -5.28
N LYS A 80 0.33 4.00 -5.41
CA LYS A 80 -0.60 3.53 -6.46
C LYS A 80 -1.99 4.17 -6.35
N GLU A 81 -2.52 4.29 -5.12
CA GLU A 81 -3.80 4.98 -4.88
C GLU A 81 -3.74 6.45 -5.35
N LYS A 82 -2.60 7.13 -5.18
CA LYS A 82 -2.40 8.51 -5.62
C LYS A 82 -2.18 8.62 -7.14
N GLU A 83 -1.49 7.64 -7.73
CA GLU A 83 -1.28 7.57 -9.19
C GLU A 83 -2.61 7.48 -9.96
N GLU A 84 -3.62 6.79 -9.40
CA GLU A 84 -4.98 6.76 -9.99
C GLU A 84 -5.63 8.14 -10.12
N ILE A 85 -5.26 9.07 -9.23
CA ILE A 85 -5.82 10.42 -9.16
C ILE A 85 -5.06 11.36 -10.09
N TYR A 86 -3.73 11.30 -10.09
CA TYR A 86 -2.91 12.35 -10.69
C TYR A 86 -2.38 12.06 -12.10
N ASN A 87 -2.55 10.86 -12.67
CA ASN A 87 -1.93 10.37 -13.93
C ASN A 87 -0.38 10.38 -13.93
N GLU A 88 0.25 11.41 -13.37
CA GLU A 88 1.66 11.53 -13.03
C GLU A 88 1.75 11.96 -11.57
N LEU A 89 2.56 11.26 -10.77
CA LEU A 89 2.70 11.52 -9.33
C LEU A 89 3.51 12.81 -9.11
N PRO A 90 2.95 13.86 -8.49
CA PRO A 90 3.71 15.05 -8.12
C PRO A 90 4.78 14.70 -7.08
N ASP A 91 5.97 15.28 -7.22
CA ASP A 91 7.11 15.03 -6.31
C ASP A 91 6.74 15.26 -4.84
N ILE A 92 5.95 16.28 -4.54
CA ILE A 92 5.51 16.59 -3.18
C ILE A 92 4.73 15.43 -2.54
N ILE A 93 3.92 14.70 -3.32
CA ILE A 93 3.16 13.54 -2.84
C ILE A 93 4.11 12.38 -2.56
N VAL A 94 5.09 12.16 -3.43
CA VAL A 94 6.10 11.11 -3.25
C VAL A 94 6.93 11.39 -2.00
N GLU A 95 7.35 12.63 -1.80
CA GLU A 95 8.12 13.06 -0.61
C GLU A 95 7.32 12.88 0.69
N GLU A 96 6.06 13.31 0.72
CA GLU A 96 5.18 13.14 1.88
C GLU A 96 4.98 11.66 2.25
N GLU A 97 4.66 10.82 1.26
CA GLU A 97 4.46 9.38 1.51
C GLU A 97 5.76 8.68 1.90
N THR A 98 6.89 9.10 1.33
CA THR A 98 8.21 8.58 1.70
C THR A 98 8.56 8.96 3.14
N GLN A 99 8.28 10.20 3.55
CA GLN A 99 8.50 10.63 4.92
C GLN A 99 7.61 9.85 5.91
N ASN A 100 6.35 9.60 5.55
CA ASN A 100 5.45 8.76 6.33
C ASN A 100 5.97 7.33 6.47
N TYR A 101 6.48 6.73 5.39
CA TYR A 101 7.11 5.42 5.39
C TYR A 101 8.30 5.38 6.36
N VAL A 102 9.25 6.30 6.21
CA VAL A 102 10.46 6.41 7.03
C VAL A 102 10.10 6.57 8.52
N ASN A 103 9.18 7.47 8.83
CA ASN A 103 8.71 7.70 10.20
C ASN A 103 8.10 6.43 10.84
N ASN A 104 7.32 5.67 10.07
CA ASN A 104 6.72 4.43 10.56
C ASN A 104 7.77 3.33 10.78
N CYS A 105 8.77 3.22 9.90
CA CYS A 105 9.89 2.30 10.07
C CYS A 105 10.67 2.60 11.36
N TYR A 106 11.01 3.87 11.62
CA TYR A 106 11.70 4.25 12.84
C TYR A 106 10.91 3.91 14.11
N LYS A 107 9.59 4.12 14.10
CA LYS A 107 8.73 3.73 15.24
C LYS A 107 8.78 2.22 15.51
N ILE A 108 8.72 1.38 14.47
CA ILE A 108 8.80 -0.09 14.63
C ILE A 108 10.18 -0.51 15.11
N LEU A 109 11.26 0.08 14.59
CA LEU A 109 12.62 -0.21 15.02
C LEU A 109 12.86 0.18 16.49
N ALA A 110 12.32 1.32 16.94
CA ALA A 110 12.39 1.71 18.35
C ALA A 110 11.66 0.71 19.26
N ILE A 111 10.52 0.17 18.83
CA ILE A 111 9.81 -0.90 19.53
C ILE A 111 10.70 -2.14 19.61
N ARG A 112 11.28 -2.59 18.48
CA ARG A 112 12.20 -3.74 18.44
C ARG A 112 13.32 -3.58 19.46
N ASP A 113 14.00 -2.44 19.45
CA ASP A 113 15.15 -2.19 20.32
C ASP A 113 14.73 -2.21 21.79
N THR A 114 13.56 -1.66 22.10
CA THR A 114 12.97 -1.72 23.45
C THR A 114 12.65 -3.16 23.88
N LEU A 115 12.14 -3.99 22.97
CA LEU A 115 11.79 -5.38 23.26
C LEU A 115 13.01 -6.29 23.38
N LEU A 116 14.06 -6.07 22.60
CA LEU A 116 15.27 -6.91 22.59
C LEU A 116 16.28 -6.56 23.70
N LYS A 117 16.27 -5.30 24.18
CA LYS A 117 17.10 -4.85 25.31
C LYS A 117 16.60 -5.30 26.69
N LYS A 118 15.37 -5.82 26.77
CA LYS A 118 14.88 -6.52 27.97
C LYS A 118 15.59 -7.85 28.16
#